data_AF-A0A2T2SAY9-F1
#
_entry.id   AF-A0A2T2SAY9-F1
#
_cell.length_a   1.000
_cell.length_b   1.000
_cell.length_c   1.000
_cell.angle_alpha   90.00
_cell.angle_beta   90.00
_cell.angle_gamma   90.00
#
_symmetry.space_group_name_H-M   'P 1'
#
loop_
_entity.id
_entity.type
_entity.pdbx_description
1 polymer ?
#
loop_
_entity_poly.entity_id
_entity_poly.type
_entity_poly.pdbx_seq_one_letter_code
_entity_poly.pdbx_strand_id
1 'polypeptide(L)'
;MAPTPDAFAPWTHTRLAALNAQFEPRSTKVVLDWATDTFGDDLVQGTGFGPSGIVIMHMLADLQPGTTVFYLDTDLLFPETYELKDELAETVDVDVTRV
;
A
#
# COMPACT_ATOMS: atom_id res chain seq x y z
N MET A 1 19.46 10.99 -2.25
CA MET A 1 19.09 9.80 -1.47
C MET A 1 18.74 10.29 -0.08
N ALA A 2 17.46 10.25 0.30
CA ALA A 2 17.08 10.55 1.68
C ALA A 2 17.64 9.44 2.58
N PRO A 3 18.03 9.71 3.83
CA PRO A 3 18.47 8.67 4.74
C PRO A 3 17.34 7.65 4.88
N THR A 4 17.65 6.35 4.74
CA THR A 4 16.71 5.27 5.06
C THR A 4 16.36 5.43 6.54
N PRO A 5 15.13 5.86 6.89
CA PRO A 5 14.78 6.00 8.29
C PRO A 5 14.82 4.62 8.91
N ASP A 6 15.27 4.52 10.16
CA ASP A 6 14.88 3.37 10.97
C ASP A 6 13.34 3.36 11.02
N ALA A 7 12.75 2.43 10.27
CA ALA A 7 11.31 2.27 10.09
C ALA A 7 10.59 2.11 11.43
N PHE A 8 11.31 1.62 12.43
CA PHE A 8 10.79 1.31 13.75
C PHE A 8 11.34 2.21 14.85
N ALA A 9 12.09 3.26 14.50
CA ALA A 9 12.35 4.34 15.44
C ALA A 9 11.02 4.94 15.94
N PRO A 10 10.98 5.56 17.14
CA PRO A 10 9.73 6.01 17.73
C PRO A 10 8.92 6.95 16.82
N TRP A 11 7.63 6.63 16.63
CA TRP A 11 6.67 7.46 15.93
C TRP A 11 6.18 8.61 16.82
N THR A 12 7.04 9.61 17.00
CA THR A 12 6.69 10.81 17.79
C THR A 12 5.84 11.78 17.00
N HIS A 13 5.04 12.60 17.68
CA HIS A 13 4.25 13.68 17.05
C HIS A 13 5.12 14.61 16.19
N THR A 14 6.32 14.95 16.66
CA THR A 14 7.27 15.80 15.90
C THR A 14 7.73 15.13 14.62
N ARG A 15 8.07 13.83 14.66
CA ARG A 15 8.48 13.07 13.47
C ARG A 15 7.33 12.97 12.46
N LEU A 16 6.13 12.64 12.93
CA LEU A 16 4.95 12.54 12.07
C LEU A 16 4.61 13.89 11.41
N ALA A 17 4.67 14.98 12.16
CA ALA A 17 4.45 16.32 11.60
C ALA A 17 5.49 16.69 10.52
N ALA A 18 6.76 16.33 10.72
CA ALA A 18 7.80 16.55 9.73
C ALA A 18 7.59 15.71 8.46
N LEU A 19 7.22 14.42 8.60
CA LEU A 19 6.91 13.55 7.46
C LEU A 19 5.68 14.04 6.69
N ASN A 20 4.62 14.46 7.38
CA ASN A 20 3.44 15.02 6.74
C ASN A 20 3.80 16.27 5.93
N ALA A 21 4.52 17.23 6.51
CA ALA A 21 4.96 18.42 5.80
C ALA A 21 5.87 18.11 4.60
N GLN A 22 6.67 17.04 4.70
CA GLN A 22 7.53 16.56 3.61
C GLN A 22 6.72 15.93 2.46
N PHE A 23 5.67 15.16 2.76
CA PHE A 23 4.90 14.40 1.77
C PHE A 23 3.74 15.18 1.16
N GLU A 24 3.16 16.16 1.86
CA GLU A 24 2.02 16.97 1.39
C GLU A 24 2.18 17.49 -0.05
N PRO A 25 3.32 18.06 -0.48
CA PRO A 25 3.47 18.58 -1.84
C PRO A 25 3.95 17.53 -2.86
N ARG A 26 4.08 16.25 -2.47
CA ARG A 26 4.72 15.20 -3.28
C ARG A 26 3.68 14.31 -3.95
N SER A 27 4.08 13.68 -5.04
CA SER A 27 3.24 12.71 -5.74
C SER A 27 3.14 11.40 -4.96
N THR A 28 2.05 10.65 -5.19
CA THR A 28 1.84 9.32 -4.63
C THR A 28 3.05 8.40 -4.84
N LYS A 29 3.65 8.41 -6.04
CA LYS A 29 4.83 7.59 -6.33
C LYS A 29 6.00 7.87 -5.37
N VAL A 30 6.25 9.12 -4.99
CA VAL A 30 7.33 9.45 -4.04
C VAL A 30 7.03 8.89 -2.65
N VAL A 31 5.77 8.93 -2.23
CA VAL A 31 5.35 8.42 -0.92
C VAL A 31 5.44 6.89 -0.89
N LEU A 32 4.99 6.23 -1.98
CA LEU A 32 5.08 4.77 -2.09
C LEU A 32 6.52 4.29 -2.18
N ASP A 33 7.38 4.96 -2.96
CA ASP A 33 8.83 4.66 -3.04
C ASP A 33 9.51 4.78 -1.66
N TRP A 34 9.14 5.81 -0.88
CA TRP A 34 9.60 5.92 0.51
C TRP A 34 9.05 4.79 1.40
N ALA A 35 7.79 4.39 1.22
CA ALA A 35 7.19 3.33 2.00
C ALA A 35 7.82 1.97 1.72
N THR A 36 8.09 1.64 0.45
CA THR A 36 8.77 0.41 0.05
C THR A 36 10.19 0.36 0.60
N ASP A 37 10.93 1.49 0.56
CA ASP A 37 12.27 1.58 1.15
C ASP A 37 12.28 1.48 2.67
N THR A 38 11.24 2.03 3.32
CA THR A 38 11.17 2.11 4.79
C THR A 38 10.70 0.77 5.37
N PHE A 39 9.61 0.21 4.88
CA PHE A 39 8.98 -0.96 5.48
C PHE A 39 9.42 -2.27 4.83
N GLY A 40 9.94 -2.25 3.59
CA GLY A 40 10.40 -3.45 2.89
C GLY A 40 9.33 -4.54 2.90
N ASP A 41 9.71 -5.74 3.33
CA ASP A 41 8.82 -6.91 3.39
C ASP A 41 7.67 -6.77 4.41
N ASP A 42 7.77 -5.82 5.36
CA ASP A 42 6.70 -5.53 6.32
C ASP A 42 5.64 -4.55 5.76
N LEU A 43 5.82 -4.05 4.51
CA LEU A 43 4.82 -3.20 3.85
C LEU A 43 3.60 -4.02 3.42
N VAL A 44 2.43 -3.61 3.91
CA VAL A 44 1.13 -4.19 3.53
C VAL A 44 0.17 -3.09 3.10
N GLN A 45 -0.58 -3.33 2.03
CA GLN A 45 -1.69 -2.47 1.63
C GLN A 45 -3.02 -3.06 2.10
N GLY A 46 -3.83 -2.28 2.81
CA GLY A 46 -5.25 -2.57 2.98
C GLY A 46 -6.07 -1.99 1.82
N THR A 47 -7.00 -2.75 1.25
CA THR A 47 -7.88 -2.28 0.17
C THR A 47 -9.31 -2.78 0.33
N GLY A 48 -10.27 -1.94 -0.07
CA GLY A 48 -11.66 -2.33 -0.30
C GLY A 48 -12.00 -2.50 -1.79
N PHE A 49 -10.98 -2.60 -2.65
CA PHE A 49 -11.09 -2.63 -4.12
C PHE A 49 -11.79 -1.41 -4.74
N GLY A 50 -11.77 -0.27 -4.05
CA GLY A 50 -12.15 1.01 -4.65
C GLY A 50 -11.09 1.52 -5.64
N PRO A 51 -11.43 2.51 -6.49
CA PRO A 51 -10.54 2.98 -7.55
C PRO A 51 -9.15 3.43 -7.06
N SER A 52 -9.08 4.18 -5.95
CA SER A 52 -7.81 4.61 -5.37
C SER A 52 -6.97 3.45 -4.85
N GLY A 53 -7.62 2.43 -4.26
CA GLY A 53 -6.96 1.22 -3.79
C GLY A 53 -6.34 0.42 -4.93
N ILE A 54 -7.03 0.31 -6.07
CA ILE A 54 -6.52 -0.38 -7.26
C ILE A 54 -5.36 0.39 -7.89
N VAL A 55 -5.44 1.72 -7.97
CA VAL A 55 -4.34 2.54 -8.48
C VAL A 55 -3.08 2.38 -7.61
N ILE A 56 -3.24 2.39 -6.28
CA ILE A 56 -2.11 2.17 -5.35
C ILE A 56 -1.56 0.74 -5.49
N MET A 57 -2.43 -0.26 -5.60
CA MET A 57 -2.05 -1.66 -5.80
C MET A 57 -1.20 -1.82 -7.08
N HIS A 58 -1.64 -1.22 -8.19
CA HIS A 58 -0.88 -1.24 -9.44
C HIS A 58 0.48 -0.54 -9.29
N MET A 59 0.53 0.63 -8.64
CA MET A 59 1.79 1.33 -8.39
C MET A 59 2.75 0.53 -7.49
N LEU A 60 2.23 -0.23 -6.52
CA LEU A 60 3.03 -1.09 -5.66
C LEU A 60 3.54 -2.32 -6.40
N ALA A 61 2.75 -2.91 -7.29
CA ALA A 61 3.22 -4.01 -8.15
C ALA A 61 4.43 -3.60 -8.99
N ASP A 62 4.48 -2.35 -9.48
CA ASP A 62 5.63 -1.83 -10.22
C ASP A 62 6.85 -1.52 -9.34
N LEU A 63 6.62 -1.06 -8.09
CA LEU A 63 7.67 -0.63 -7.16
C LEU A 63 8.28 -1.81 -6.38
N GLN A 64 7.43 -2.71 -5.90
CA GLN A 64 7.76 -3.87 -5.06
C GLN A 64 6.81 -5.02 -5.43
N PRO A 65 7.13 -5.77 -6.51
CA PRO A 65 6.35 -6.93 -6.93
C PRO A 65 6.16 -7.94 -5.79
N GLY A 66 4.97 -8.52 -5.69
CA GLY A 66 4.62 -9.44 -4.61
C GLY A 66 4.30 -8.75 -3.27
N THR A 67 4.10 -7.43 -3.25
CA THR A 67 3.59 -6.72 -2.06
C THR A 67 2.28 -7.37 -1.58
N THR A 68 2.17 -7.62 -0.28
CA THR A 68 0.96 -8.17 0.31
C THR A 68 -0.15 -7.13 0.33
N VAL A 69 -1.30 -7.48 -0.26
CA VAL A 69 -2.52 -6.69 -0.25
C VAL A 69 -3.61 -7.47 0.48
N PHE A 70 -4.16 -6.91 1.54
CA PHE A 70 -5.27 -7.53 2.25
C PHE A 70 -6.58 -6.79 2.02
N TYR A 71 -7.67 -7.54 2.07
CA TYR A 71 -9.02 -6.99 2.15
C TYR A 71 -9.76 -7.62 3.32
N LEU A 72 -10.61 -6.84 3.97
CA LEU A 72 -11.48 -7.32 5.04
C LEU A 72 -12.74 -7.91 4.40
N ASP A 73 -12.93 -9.21 4.56
CA ASP A 73 -14.13 -9.87 4.07
C ASP A 73 -15.22 -9.90 5.14
N THR A 74 -16.25 -9.10 4.94
CA THR A 74 -17.39 -9.01 5.85
C THR A 74 -18.47 -10.04 5.56
N ASP A 75 -18.27 -10.90 4.56
CA ASP A 75 -19.29 -11.77 3.94
C ASP A 75 -20.50 -11.00 3.36
N LEU A 76 -20.40 -9.67 3.23
CA LEU A 76 -21.45 -8.77 2.72
C LEU A 76 -20.98 -7.95 1.51
N LEU A 77 -19.84 -8.28 0.92
CA LEU A 77 -19.36 -7.65 -0.30
C LEU A 77 -20.25 -8.01 -1.50
N PHE A 78 -20.31 -7.13 -2.49
CA PHE A 78 -20.99 -7.41 -3.74
C PHE A 78 -20.32 -8.58 -4.46
N PRO A 79 -21.07 -9.45 -5.16
CA PRO A 79 -20.50 -10.49 -6.03
C PRO A 79 -19.42 -9.94 -6.97
N GLU A 80 -19.67 -8.76 -7.54
CA GLU A 80 -18.75 -8.05 -8.43
C GLU A 80 -17.43 -7.64 -7.74
N THR A 81 -17.42 -7.44 -6.42
CA THR A 81 -16.19 -7.19 -5.66
C THR A 81 -15.31 -8.43 -5.59
N TYR A 82 -15.90 -9.63 -5.44
CA TYR A 82 -15.15 -10.88 -5.44
C TYR A 82 -14.58 -11.17 -6.83
N GLU A 83 -15.38 -10.99 -7.88
CA GLU A 83 -14.95 -11.15 -9.27
C GLU A 83 -13.78 -10.20 -9.58
N LEU A 84 -13.89 -8.93 -9.19
CA LEU A 84 -12.81 -7.95 -9.35
C LEU A 84 -11.56 -8.34 -8.55
N LYS A 85 -11.70 -8.84 -7.33
CA LYS A 85 -10.59 -9.33 -6.51
C LYS A 85 -9.89 -10.52 -7.17
N ASP A 86 -10.63 -11.43 -7.80
CA ASP A 86 -10.07 -12.56 -8.54
C ASP A 86 -9.31 -12.07 -9.78
N GLU A 87 -9.91 -11.18 -10.58
CA GLU A 87 -9.26 -10.60 -11.77
C GLU A 87 -7.96 -9.86 -11.41
N LEU A 88 -7.97 -9.05 -10.34
CA LEU A 88 -6.78 -8.31 -9.91
C LEU A 88 -5.66 -9.24 -9.42
N ALA A 89 -6.00 -10.32 -8.70
CA ALA A 89 -5.01 -11.30 -8.24
C ALA A 89 -4.35 -12.07 -9.39
N GLU A 90 -5.01 -12.16 -10.55
CA GLU A 90 -4.46 -12.81 -11.75
C GLU A 90 -3.63 -11.84 -12.63
N THR A 91 -3.94 -10.54 -12.58
CA THR A 91 -3.41 -9.54 -13.52
C THR A 91 -2.36 -8.60 -12.93
N VAL A 92 -2.33 -8.46 -11.61
CA VAL A 92 -1.42 -7.55 -10.89
C VAL A 92 -0.49 -8.37 -10.00
N ASP A 93 0.82 -8.06 -10.06
CA ASP A 93 1.85 -8.80 -9.31
C ASP A 93 1.89 -8.39 -7.82
N VAL A 94 0.88 -8.86 -7.08
CA VAL A 94 0.69 -8.65 -5.63
C VAL A 94 0.16 -9.94 -4.99
N ASP A 95 0.41 -10.12 -3.69
CA ASP A 95 -0.14 -11.25 -2.94
C ASP A 95 -1.44 -10.85 -2.22
N VAL A 96 -2.59 -11.29 -2.76
CA VAL A 96 -3.90 -10.91 -2.22
C VAL A 96 -4.34 -11.87 -1.11
N THR A 97 -4.44 -11.35 0.12
CA THR A 97 -4.87 -12.12 1.30
C THR A 97 -6.27 -11.71 1.77
N ARG A 98 -7.13 -12.71 2.04
CA ARG A 98 -8.42 -12.52 2.71
C ARG A 98 -8.23 -12.46 4.22
N VAL A 99 -8.72 -11.40 4.86
CA VAL A 99 -8.71 -11.21 6.33
C VAL A 99 -10.13 -11.10 6.86
#